data_AF-A0A2D5AXT8-F1
#
_entry.id   AF-A0A2D5AXT8-F1
#
_cell.length_a   1.000
_cell.length_b   1.000
_cell.length_c   1.000
_cell.angle_alpha   90.00
_cell.angle_beta   90.00
_cell.angle_gamma   90.00
#
_symmetry.space_group_name_H-M   'P 1'
#
loop_
_entity.id
_entity.type
_entity.pdbx_description
1 polymer ?
#
loop_
_entity_poly.entity_id
_entity_poly.type
_entity_poly.pdbx_seq_one_letter_code
_entity_poly.pdbx_strand_id
1 'polypeptide(L)'
;MSEMEWPEEAPPKKGGIPNWVWIGCGGGCLVTLILVAAGSFWVMGAFKQAKDPEMVWPIVEKALPFDERPEGWEVSGLGILGTNQVMMDPPNESAVIMLQYFDERAGVEELFDPDSTANNIVFVGIEDAELGEIEIQERSTRCLRFISPTPGSDVQAPSIRVDLSGEGALYVCFQVIL
;
A
#
# COMPACT_ATOMS: atom_id res chain seq x y z
N MET A 1 -24.23 -70.00 45.02
CA MET A 1 -24.20 -68.52 45.04
C MET A 1 -22.74 -68.13 44.92
N SER A 2 -22.30 -67.84 43.69
CA SER A 2 -20.94 -67.36 43.42
C SER A 2 -20.94 -65.84 43.60
N GLU A 3 -20.18 -65.38 44.57
CA GLU A 3 -19.97 -63.96 44.86
C GLU A 3 -19.30 -63.29 43.66
N MET A 4 -19.89 -62.18 43.21
CA MET A 4 -19.40 -61.36 42.11
C MET A 4 -18.37 -60.39 42.70
N GLU A 5 -17.09 -60.75 42.63
CA GLU A 5 -15.98 -59.84 42.91
C GLU A 5 -15.94 -58.76 41.81
N TRP A 6 -16.24 -57.52 42.19
CA TRP A 6 -16.00 -56.37 41.34
C TRP A 6 -14.50 -56.07 41.32
N PRO A 7 -13.87 -55.89 40.14
CA PRO A 7 -12.49 -55.49 40.09
C PRO A 7 -12.35 -54.07 40.65
N GLU A 8 -11.57 -53.91 41.71
CA GLU A 8 -11.15 -52.60 42.22
C GLU A 8 -10.47 -51.83 41.09
N GLU A 9 -11.12 -50.78 40.59
CA GLU A 9 -10.54 -49.86 39.63
C GLU A 9 -9.30 -49.20 40.26
N ALA A 10 -8.13 -49.58 39.77
CA ALA A 10 -6.88 -48.94 40.15
C ALA A 10 -6.98 -47.41 39.90
N PRO A 11 -6.49 -46.57 40.84
CA PRO A 11 -6.60 -45.12 40.71
C PRO A 11 -5.95 -44.68 39.39
N PRO A 12 -6.58 -43.77 38.61
CA PRO A 12 -6.05 -43.35 37.33
C PRO A 12 -4.63 -42.82 37.53
N LYS A 13 -3.65 -43.51 36.94
CA LYS A 13 -2.24 -43.07 36.94
C LYS A 13 -2.25 -41.64 36.42
N LYS A 14 -1.69 -40.70 37.19
CA LYS A 14 -1.57 -39.28 36.81
C LYS A 14 -0.94 -39.21 35.42
N GLY A 15 -1.77 -39.06 34.40
CA GLY A 15 -1.36 -38.96 33.02
C GLY A 15 -0.63 -37.62 32.88
N GLY A 16 0.69 -37.68 32.73
CA GLY A 16 1.47 -36.50 32.40
C GLY A 16 0.89 -35.86 31.14
N ILE A 17 0.76 -34.54 31.14
CA ILE A 17 0.30 -33.79 29.96
C ILE A 17 1.24 -34.16 28.80
N PRO A 18 0.72 -34.67 27.67
CA PRO A 18 1.56 -35.09 26.56
C PRO A 18 2.41 -33.93 26.03
N ASN A 19 3.70 -34.18 25.76
CA ASN A 19 4.64 -33.15 25.28
C ASN A 19 4.19 -32.45 23.97
N TRP A 20 3.33 -33.09 23.16
CA TRP A 20 2.77 -32.48 21.95
C TRP A 20 1.79 -31.33 22.24
N VAL A 21 1.18 -31.28 23.42
CA VAL A 21 0.31 -30.16 23.84
C VAL A 21 1.15 -28.91 24.14
N TRP A 22 2.33 -29.11 24.75
CA TRP A 22 3.29 -28.04 25.02
C TRP A 22 3.95 -27.50 23.75
N ILE A 23 4.31 -28.35 22.81
CA ILE A 23 4.97 -27.92 21.56
C ILE A 23 3.96 -27.49 20.49
N GLY A 24 2.81 -28.16 20.37
CA GLY A 24 1.82 -27.92 19.33
C GLY A 24 0.79 -26.85 19.66
N CYS A 25 0.18 -26.90 20.86
CA CYS A 25 -0.93 -26.00 21.20
C CYS A 25 -0.48 -24.77 22.01
N GLY A 26 0.52 -24.90 22.88
CA GLY A 26 1.06 -23.77 23.67
C GLY A 26 2.24 -23.07 23.00
N GLY A 27 3.21 -23.83 22.51
CA GLY A 27 4.38 -23.29 21.81
C GLY A 27 4.03 -22.67 20.46
N GLY A 28 3.24 -23.38 19.64
CA GLY A 28 2.82 -22.90 18.33
C GLY A 28 2.00 -21.62 18.39
N CYS A 29 0.99 -21.54 19.27
CA CYS A 29 0.17 -20.33 19.38
C CYS A 29 0.98 -19.13 19.91
N LEU A 30 1.90 -19.37 20.85
CA LEU A 30 2.77 -18.32 21.38
C LEU A 30 3.73 -17.80 20.31
N VAL A 31 4.34 -18.68 19.52
CA VAL A 31 5.22 -18.27 18.40
C VAL A 31 4.43 -17.49 17.36
N THR A 32 3.23 -17.95 16.97
CA THR A 32 2.37 -17.21 16.04
C THR A 32 2.00 -15.84 16.58
N LEU A 33 1.63 -15.72 17.86
CA LEU A 33 1.33 -14.44 18.48
C LEU A 33 2.55 -13.51 18.50
N ILE A 34 3.74 -14.04 18.78
CA ILE A 34 4.99 -13.26 18.73
C ILE A 34 5.27 -12.78 17.31
N LEU A 35 5.12 -13.65 16.30
CA LEU A 35 5.32 -13.27 14.89
C LEU A 35 4.31 -12.22 14.44
N VAL A 36 3.04 -12.37 14.82
CA VAL A 36 1.98 -11.38 14.53
C VAL A 36 2.28 -10.05 15.22
N ALA A 37 2.70 -10.07 16.48
CA ALA A 37 3.06 -8.85 17.21
C ALA A 37 4.28 -8.17 16.57
N ALA A 38 5.36 -8.92 16.31
CA ALA A 38 6.56 -8.40 15.67
C ALA A 38 6.28 -7.85 14.27
N GLY A 39 5.49 -8.57 13.47
CA GLY A 39 5.02 -8.12 12.16
C GLY A 39 4.20 -6.83 12.26
N SER A 40 3.27 -6.76 13.21
CA SER A 40 2.46 -5.56 13.45
C SER A 40 3.33 -4.35 13.83
N PHE A 41 4.32 -4.53 14.72
CA PHE A 41 5.24 -3.45 15.09
C PHE A 41 6.09 -2.96 13.92
N TRP A 42 6.57 -3.87 13.09
CA TRP A 42 7.33 -3.52 11.90
C TRP A 42 6.49 -2.73 10.89
N VAL A 43 5.26 -3.20 10.62
CA VAL A 43 4.30 -2.53 9.74
C VAL A 43 3.95 -1.13 10.28
N MET A 44 3.64 -1.00 11.57
CA MET A 44 3.37 0.31 12.19
C MET A 44 4.58 1.25 12.12
N GLY A 45 5.80 0.74 12.28
CA GLY A 45 7.03 1.51 12.12
C GLY A 45 7.20 2.04 10.70
N ALA A 46 7.00 1.18 9.70
CA ALA A 46 7.03 1.56 8.30
C ALA A 46 5.97 2.63 7.98
N PHE A 47 4.73 2.47 8.46
CA PHE A 47 3.65 3.46 8.29
C PHE A 47 3.97 4.82 8.96
N LYS A 48 4.67 4.82 10.10
CA LYS A 48 5.08 6.08 10.75
C LYS A 48 6.17 6.80 9.97
N GLN A 49 7.17 6.09 9.46
CA GLN A 49 8.21 6.67 8.63
C GLN A 49 7.64 7.19 7.29
N ALA A 50 6.70 6.44 6.73
CA ALA A 50 5.91 6.84 5.58
C ALA A 50 5.16 8.17 5.77
N LYS A 51 4.68 8.45 6.99
CA LYS A 51 3.96 9.70 7.31
C LYS A 51 4.86 10.83 7.80
N ASP A 52 6.18 10.61 7.89
CA ASP A 52 7.11 11.64 8.32
C ASP A 52 7.49 12.54 7.12
N PRO A 53 7.06 13.82 7.09
CA PRO A 53 7.34 14.69 5.96
C PRO A 53 8.84 14.86 5.69
N GLU A 54 9.68 14.85 6.72
CA GLU A 54 11.13 15.03 6.59
C GLU A 54 11.79 13.87 5.83
N MET A 55 11.18 12.68 5.88
CA MET A 55 11.65 11.49 5.17
C MET A 55 11.10 11.42 3.73
N VAL A 56 9.93 12.02 3.49
CA VAL A 56 9.21 11.94 2.21
C VAL A 56 9.62 13.05 1.25
N TRP A 57 9.86 14.27 1.72
CA TRP A 57 10.25 15.38 0.84
C TRP A 57 11.51 15.13 0.01
N PRO A 58 12.59 14.50 0.51
CA PRO A 58 13.75 14.16 -0.30
C PRO A 58 13.42 13.24 -1.49
N ILE A 59 12.38 12.42 -1.37
CA ILE A 59 11.89 11.56 -2.45
C ILE A 59 11.17 12.41 -3.50
N VAL A 60 10.31 13.33 -3.07
CA VAL A 60 9.61 14.26 -3.95
C VAL A 60 10.61 15.13 -4.70
N GLU A 61 11.62 15.69 -4.03
CA GLU A 61 12.70 16.48 -4.66
C GLU A 61 13.48 15.67 -5.71
N LYS A 62 13.70 14.37 -5.48
CA LYS A 62 14.34 13.51 -6.48
C LYS A 62 13.45 13.27 -7.70
N ALA A 63 12.13 13.19 -7.49
CA ALA A 63 11.15 12.94 -8.55
C ALA A 63 10.78 14.21 -9.34
N LEU A 64 10.71 15.35 -8.65
CA LEU A 64 10.36 16.68 -9.19
C LEU A 64 11.48 17.68 -8.84
N PRO A 65 12.66 17.55 -9.45
CA PRO A 65 13.85 18.32 -9.05
C PRO A 65 13.79 19.82 -9.37
N PHE A 66 12.80 20.25 -10.15
CA PHE A 66 12.66 21.63 -10.62
C PHE A 66 11.56 22.42 -9.90
N ASP A 67 10.76 21.75 -9.06
CA ASP A 67 9.66 22.38 -8.33
C ASP A 67 10.09 22.71 -6.89
N GLU A 68 9.86 23.95 -6.47
CA GLU A 68 10.05 24.34 -5.07
C GLU A 68 8.95 23.73 -4.19
N ARG A 69 9.31 23.30 -2.97
CA ARG A 69 8.36 22.79 -1.98
C ARG A 69 7.27 23.84 -1.72
N PRO A 70 5.99 23.55 -2.02
CA PRO A 70 4.90 24.48 -1.76
C PRO A 70 4.69 24.70 -0.25
N GLU A 71 4.42 25.93 0.15
CA GLU A 71 4.14 26.26 1.55
C GLU A 71 2.80 25.65 2.01
N GLY A 72 2.79 25.04 3.20
CA GLY A 72 1.57 24.53 3.84
C GLY A 72 1.05 23.20 3.30
N TRP A 73 1.79 22.51 2.43
CA TRP A 73 1.41 21.19 1.93
C TRP A 73 1.86 20.08 2.87
N GLU A 74 0.99 19.11 3.11
CA GLU A 74 1.31 17.88 3.82
C GLU A 74 1.71 16.79 2.81
N VAL A 75 2.64 15.93 3.18
CA VAL A 75 3.06 14.80 2.33
C VAL A 75 3.12 13.52 3.14
N SER A 76 2.71 12.43 2.51
CA SER A 76 2.90 11.09 3.05
C SER A 76 3.32 10.13 1.93
N GLY A 77 4.37 9.35 2.18
CA GLY A 77 4.89 8.36 1.26
C GLY A 77 4.34 6.98 1.59
N LEU A 78 4.09 6.14 0.59
CA LEU A 78 3.77 4.74 0.78
C LEU A 78 4.39 3.91 -0.34
N GLY A 79 5.27 2.98 0.03
CA GLY A 79 5.83 1.98 -0.89
C GLY A 79 5.08 0.67 -0.73
N ILE A 80 4.37 0.22 -1.77
CA ILE A 80 3.72 -1.09 -1.82
C ILE A 80 4.18 -1.82 -3.08
N LEU A 81 4.73 -3.02 -2.91
CA LEU A 81 5.01 -3.96 -4.00
C LEU A 81 5.82 -3.35 -5.17
N GLY A 82 6.84 -2.54 -4.88
CA GLY A 82 7.68 -1.91 -5.90
C GLY A 82 7.07 -0.67 -6.57
N THR A 83 5.84 -0.31 -6.21
CA THR A 83 5.25 0.99 -6.53
C THR A 83 5.50 1.92 -5.36
N ASN A 84 6.25 2.99 -5.60
CA ASN A 84 6.42 4.01 -4.59
C ASN A 84 5.48 5.18 -4.89
N GLN A 85 4.76 5.60 -3.87
CA GLN A 85 3.77 6.66 -3.97
C GLN A 85 4.06 7.74 -2.94
N VAL A 86 3.76 8.98 -3.29
CA VAL A 86 3.67 10.08 -2.36
C VAL A 86 2.32 10.75 -2.57
N MET A 87 1.51 10.81 -1.52
CA MET A 87 0.33 11.65 -1.45
C MET A 87 0.77 13.05 -1.00
N MET A 88 0.28 14.05 -1.70
CA MET A 88 0.53 15.46 -1.45
C MET A 88 -0.83 16.15 -1.27
N ASP A 89 -1.05 16.67 -0.07
CA ASP A 89 -2.31 17.28 0.35
C ASP A 89 -2.15 18.81 0.40
N PRO A 90 -2.75 19.56 -0.53
CA PRO A 90 -2.72 21.01 -0.51
C PRO A 90 -3.58 21.57 0.63
N PRO A 91 -3.25 22.75 1.18
CA PRO A 91 -3.99 23.37 2.29
C PRO A 91 -5.43 23.78 1.93
N ASN A 92 -5.72 23.88 0.63
CA ASN A 92 -7.07 24.11 0.11
C ASN A 92 -7.53 22.79 -0.51
N GLU A 93 -8.51 22.12 0.10
CA GLU A 93 -8.97 20.73 -0.14
C GLU A 93 -9.53 20.42 -1.55
N SER A 94 -9.21 21.23 -2.57
CA SER A 94 -9.78 21.10 -3.92
C SER A 94 -9.21 19.95 -4.74
N ALA A 95 -8.10 19.34 -4.31
CA ALA A 95 -7.51 18.20 -5.00
C ALA A 95 -6.56 17.42 -4.09
N VAL A 96 -6.57 16.09 -4.21
CA VAL A 96 -5.46 15.25 -3.72
C VAL A 96 -4.52 14.99 -4.88
N ILE A 97 -3.23 15.22 -4.67
CA ILE A 97 -2.20 14.94 -5.65
C ILE A 97 -1.47 13.67 -5.24
N MET A 98 -1.43 12.70 -6.14
CA MET A 98 -0.63 11.50 -5.97
C MET A 98 0.51 11.47 -6.97
N LEU A 99 1.73 11.41 -6.44
CA LEU A 99 2.97 11.21 -7.17
C LEU A 99 3.34 9.73 -7.10
N GLN A 100 3.29 9.02 -8.23
CA GLN A 100 3.78 7.64 -8.29
C GLN A 100 5.08 7.61 -9.07
N TYR A 101 6.08 6.90 -8.56
CA TYR A 101 7.37 6.79 -9.23
C TYR A 101 7.87 5.36 -9.33
N PHE A 102 8.48 5.07 -10.47
CA PHE A 102 8.98 3.75 -10.84
C PHE A 102 10.46 3.81 -11.20
N ASP A 103 11.18 2.75 -10.82
CA ASP A 103 12.58 2.56 -11.19
C ASP A 103 12.72 2.10 -12.66
N GLU A 104 11.69 1.46 -13.21
CA GLU A 104 11.68 0.90 -14.55
C GLU A 104 10.55 1.46 -15.41
N ARG A 105 10.85 1.71 -16.70
CA ARG A 105 9.86 2.20 -17.68
C ARG A 105 8.67 1.26 -17.83
N ALA A 106 8.91 -0.04 -17.75
CA ALA A 106 7.88 -1.06 -17.94
C ALA A 106 6.68 -0.87 -17.01
N GLY A 107 6.94 -0.50 -15.75
CA GLY A 107 5.86 -0.23 -14.78
C GLY A 107 4.99 0.97 -15.16
N VAL A 108 5.55 1.95 -15.88
CA VAL A 108 4.80 3.12 -16.34
C VAL A 108 4.02 2.81 -17.59
N GLU A 109 4.60 2.11 -18.55
CA GLU A 109 3.85 1.64 -19.72
C GLU A 109 2.64 0.78 -19.29
N GLU A 110 2.81 -0.06 -18.27
CA GLU A 110 1.73 -0.87 -17.70
C GLU A 110 0.64 -0.02 -17.03
N LEU A 111 0.96 1.13 -16.44
CA LEU A 111 -0.03 2.06 -15.89
C LEU A 111 -0.72 2.92 -16.96
N PHE A 112 -0.11 3.12 -18.12
CA PHE A 112 -0.71 3.89 -19.22
C PHE A 112 -1.52 3.03 -20.19
N ASP A 113 -1.46 1.71 -20.05
CA ASP A 113 -2.33 0.78 -20.77
C ASP A 113 -3.73 0.76 -20.14
N PRO A 114 -4.79 1.21 -20.84
CA PRO A 114 -6.17 1.22 -20.34
C PRO A 114 -6.67 -0.16 -19.91
N ASP A 115 -6.15 -1.23 -20.52
CA ASP A 115 -6.61 -2.61 -20.29
C ASP A 115 -5.76 -3.34 -19.24
N SER A 116 -4.76 -2.67 -18.66
CA SER A 116 -3.84 -3.27 -17.71
C SER A 116 -4.49 -3.65 -16.38
N THR A 117 -4.16 -4.84 -15.89
CA THR A 117 -4.58 -5.27 -14.55
C THR A 117 -3.88 -4.51 -13.42
N ALA A 118 -2.72 -3.90 -13.65
CA ALA A 118 -2.01 -3.13 -12.63
C ALA A 118 -2.81 -1.89 -12.18
N ASN A 119 -3.59 -1.32 -13.09
CA ASN A 119 -4.51 -0.22 -12.80
C ASN A 119 -5.52 -0.58 -11.69
N ASN A 120 -5.92 -1.85 -11.61
CA ASN A 120 -6.87 -2.34 -10.60
C ASN A 120 -6.23 -2.81 -9.28
N ILE A 121 -4.92 -3.08 -9.28
CA ILE A 121 -4.18 -3.54 -8.09
C ILE A 121 -3.73 -2.34 -7.25
N VAL A 122 -3.33 -1.26 -7.91
CA VAL A 122 -2.84 -0.04 -7.26
C VAL A 122 -4.01 0.89 -6.89
N PHE A 123 -5.07 0.90 -7.71
CA PHE A 123 -6.29 1.65 -7.47
C PHE A 123 -7.47 0.73 -7.67
N VAL A 124 -8.35 0.63 -6.68
CA VAL A 124 -9.55 -0.19 -6.84
C VAL A 124 -10.45 0.49 -7.86
N GLY A 125 -10.62 -0.09 -9.06
CA GLY A 125 -11.69 0.26 -10.00
C GLY A 125 -11.47 1.53 -10.84
N ILE A 126 -10.43 1.53 -11.67
CA ILE A 126 -10.33 2.48 -12.77
C ILE A 126 -11.39 2.13 -13.83
N GLU A 127 -12.22 3.11 -14.19
CA GLU A 127 -13.29 3.00 -15.19
C GLU A 127 -13.10 4.04 -16.31
N ASP A 128 -13.62 3.75 -17.50
CA ASP A 128 -13.61 4.66 -18.66
C ASP A 128 -12.23 5.26 -18.99
N ALA A 129 -11.19 4.41 -18.96
CA ALA A 129 -9.83 4.82 -19.21
C ALA A 129 -9.59 5.19 -20.69
N GLU A 130 -9.13 6.42 -20.93
CA GLU A 130 -8.84 6.97 -22.25
C GLU A 130 -7.42 7.57 -22.30
N LEU A 131 -6.60 7.07 -23.22
CA LEU A 131 -5.27 7.61 -23.47
C LEU A 131 -5.37 8.88 -24.31
N GLY A 132 -4.61 9.91 -23.95
CA GLY A 132 -4.56 11.16 -24.70
C GLY A 132 -3.27 11.94 -24.47
N GLU A 133 -3.28 13.20 -24.89
CA GLU A 133 -2.19 14.15 -24.67
C GLU A 133 -2.70 15.37 -23.90
N ILE A 134 -1.80 16.00 -23.16
CA ILE A 134 -2.04 17.25 -22.42
C ILE A 134 -0.83 18.16 -22.56
N GLU A 135 -1.09 19.47 -22.65
CA GLU A 135 -0.06 20.49 -22.64
C GLU A 135 0.12 21.04 -21.22
N ILE A 136 1.33 20.92 -20.66
CA ILE A 136 1.70 21.39 -19.33
C ILE A 136 2.99 22.18 -19.46
N GLN A 137 3.00 23.43 -18.98
CA GLN A 137 4.18 24.30 -19.02
C GLN A 137 4.83 24.36 -20.43
N GLU A 138 4.01 24.53 -21.48
CA GLU A 138 4.47 24.60 -22.89
C GLU A 138 5.04 23.26 -23.45
N ARG A 139 4.74 22.14 -22.79
CA ARG A 139 5.18 20.79 -23.20
C ARG A 139 3.98 19.88 -23.40
N SER A 140 3.91 19.22 -24.55
CA SER A 140 2.95 18.12 -24.75
C SER A 140 3.48 16.84 -24.12
N THR A 141 2.66 16.17 -23.32
CA THR A 141 2.95 14.85 -22.76
C THR A 141 1.72 13.95 -22.79
N ARG A 142 1.94 12.64 -22.72
CA ARG A 142 0.84 11.67 -22.66
C ARG A 142 0.13 11.74 -21.30
N CYS A 143 -1.17 11.52 -21.34
CA CYS A 143 -2.00 11.37 -20.16
C CYS A 143 -2.97 10.20 -20.32
N LEU A 144 -3.42 9.62 -19.22
CA LEU A 144 -4.51 8.66 -19.15
C LEU A 144 -5.61 9.28 -18.30
N ARG A 145 -6.78 9.52 -18.89
CA ARG A 145 -7.97 10.04 -18.19
C ARG A 145 -8.86 8.87 -17.81
N PHE A 146 -9.47 8.92 -16.63
CA PHE A 146 -10.33 7.83 -16.15
C PHE A 146 -11.22 8.31 -15.01
N ILE A 147 -12.16 7.47 -14.60
CA ILE A 147 -12.96 7.63 -13.39
C ILE A 147 -12.37 6.70 -12.33
N SER A 148 -12.15 7.21 -11.10
CA SER A 148 -11.71 6.37 -9.99
C SER A 148 -12.36 6.77 -8.66
N PRO A 149 -12.43 5.86 -7.67
CA PRO A 149 -12.90 6.20 -6.35
C PRO A 149 -11.97 7.19 -5.65
N THR A 150 -12.55 8.19 -4.99
CA THR A 150 -11.80 9.10 -4.12
C THR A 150 -11.39 8.35 -2.85
N PRO A 151 -10.10 8.36 -2.45
CA PRO A 151 -9.64 7.70 -1.24
C PRO A 151 -10.47 8.10 -0.01
N GLY A 152 -11.02 7.12 0.70
CA GLY A 152 -11.86 7.36 1.89
C GLY A 152 -13.30 7.80 1.59
N SER A 153 -13.75 7.71 0.34
CA SER A 153 -15.10 8.07 -0.10
C SER A 153 -15.68 7.01 -1.05
N ASP A 154 -16.99 6.87 -1.07
CA ASP A 154 -17.72 6.06 -2.06
C ASP A 154 -17.99 6.86 -3.36
N VAL A 155 -17.52 8.11 -3.43
CA VAL A 155 -17.68 8.97 -4.60
C VAL A 155 -16.60 8.62 -5.64
N GLN A 156 -17.03 8.42 -6.87
CA GLN A 156 -16.15 8.36 -8.03
C GLN A 156 -15.93 9.77 -8.59
N ALA A 157 -14.67 10.09 -8.92
CA ALA A 157 -14.28 11.37 -9.47
C ALA A 157 -13.47 11.22 -10.76
N PRO A 158 -13.60 12.16 -11.71
CA PRO A 158 -12.69 12.25 -12.84
C PRO A 158 -11.26 12.40 -12.34
N SER A 159 -10.37 11.59 -12.88
CA SER A 159 -8.96 11.55 -12.57
C SER A 159 -8.16 11.59 -13.87
N ILE A 160 -6.96 12.15 -13.77
CA ILE A 160 -6.00 12.17 -14.88
C ILE A 160 -4.66 11.72 -14.35
N ARG A 161 -4.03 10.78 -15.05
CA ARG A 161 -2.65 10.39 -14.86
C ARG A 161 -1.80 11.04 -15.94
N VAL A 162 -0.79 11.80 -15.56
CA VAL A 162 0.11 12.49 -16.50
C VAL A 162 1.47 11.85 -16.46
N ASP A 163 2.06 11.57 -17.63
CA ASP A 163 3.43 11.09 -17.72
C ASP A 163 4.40 12.26 -17.64
N LEU A 164 5.14 12.35 -16.54
CA LEU A 164 6.17 13.36 -16.33
C LEU A 164 7.58 12.78 -16.50
N SER A 165 7.73 11.62 -17.14
CA SER A 165 9.00 10.89 -17.31
C SER A 165 9.99 11.55 -18.30
N GLY A 166 9.84 12.83 -18.57
CA GLY A 166 10.77 13.64 -19.36
C GLY A 166 11.47 14.65 -18.47
N GLU A 167 12.81 14.57 -18.40
CA GLU A 167 13.75 15.44 -17.65
C GLU A 167 14.06 15.06 -16.19
N GLY A 168 13.63 13.88 -15.72
CA GLY A 168 14.02 13.30 -14.43
C GLY A 168 14.55 11.86 -14.52
N ALA A 169 15.08 11.35 -13.40
CA ALA A 169 15.59 9.97 -13.28
C ALA A 169 14.51 8.93 -12.91
N LEU A 170 13.29 9.40 -12.66
CA LEU A 170 12.16 8.59 -12.19
C LEU A 170 10.98 8.79 -13.13
N TYR A 171 10.26 7.71 -13.42
CA TYR A 171 9.06 7.80 -14.21
C TYR A 171 7.90 8.20 -13.32
N VAL A 172 7.37 9.41 -13.51
CA VAL A 172 6.43 10.03 -12.57
C VAL A 172 5.02 10.07 -13.15
N CYS A 173 4.07 9.58 -12.38
CA CYS A 173 2.64 9.67 -12.67
C CYS A 173 1.99 10.64 -11.68
N PHE A 174 1.29 11.65 -12.21
CA PHE A 174 0.54 12.61 -11.42
C PHE A 174 -0.94 12.27 -11.48
N GLN A 175 -1.58 11.91 -10.35
CA GLN A 175 -3.03 11.75 -10.28
C GLN A 175 -3.67 12.92 -9.52
N VAL A 176 -4.58 13.62 -10.19
CA VAL A 176 -5.44 14.62 -9.56
C VAL A 176 -6.80 13.98 -9.31
N ILE A 177 -7.23 13.97 -8.06
CA ILE A 177 -8.58 13.57 -7.67
C ILE A 177 -9.32 14.84 -7.28
N LEU A 178 -10.32 15.22 -8.09
CA LEU A 178 -11.15 16.42 -7.93
C LEU A 178 -12.38 16.17 -7.03
#